data_AF-A0A835YZH3-F1
#
_entry.id   AF-A0A835YZH3-F1
#
_cell.length_a   1.000
_cell.length_b   1.000
_cell.length_c   1.000
_cell.angle_alpha   90.00
_cell.angle_beta   90.00
_cell.angle_gamma   90.00
#
_symmetry.space_group_name_H-M   'P 1'
#
loop_
_entity.id
_entity.type
_entity.pdbx_description
1 polymer ?
#
loop_
_entity_poly.entity_id
_entity_poly.type
_entity_poly.pdbx_seq_one_letter_code
_entity_poly.pdbx_strand_id
1 'polypeptide(L)'
;TPQEDAIVRVLVARHGTRDWALMRDVGLPQRTAKQIRERWTNHLTPNIKKDGWTKQEDIVLCAAYRLFGGSFAEFARLLLAGRPENTIKNHLMHLVITKPSYCWVQVRLLSLSPSALWLGALLPDSA
;
A
#
# COMPACT_ATOMS: atom_id res chain seq x y z
N THR A 1 16.36 10.64 -8.03
CA THR A 1 17.43 10.02 -8.85
C THR A 1 18.36 9.22 -7.95
N PRO A 2 19.23 8.34 -8.47
CA PRO A 2 20.19 7.60 -7.64
C PRO A 2 21.08 8.53 -6.78
N GLN A 3 21.42 9.71 -7.30
CA GLN A 3 22.19 10.74 -6.60
C GLN A 3 21.39 11.34 -5.44
N GLU A 4 20.13 11.73 -5.67
CA GLU A 4 19.25 12.21 -4.60
C GLU A 4 19.03 11.11 -3.54
N ASP A 5 18.88 9.85 -3.95
CA ASP A 5 18.71 8.72 -3.03
C ASP A 5 19.93 8.51 -2.13
N ALA A 6 21.15 8.71 -2.66
CA ALA A 6 22.38 8.67 -1.87
C ALA A 6 22.42 9.79 -0.82
N ILE A 7 22.00 11.00 -1.19
CA ILE A 7 21.88 12.14 -0.27
C ILE A 7 20.89 11.80 0.85
N VAL A 8 19.70 11.28 0.53
CA VAL A 8 18.71 10.89 1.54
C VAL A 8 19.28 9.84 2.50
N ARG A 9 20.01 8.82 2.01
CA ARG A 9 20.64 7.81 2.88
C ARG A 9 21.62 8.42 3.87
N VAL A 10 22.49 9.32 3.41
CA VAL A 10 23.46 10.01 4.26
C VAL A 10 22.76 10.88 5.31
N LEU A 11 21.75 11.66 4.89
CA LEU A 11 21.01 12.55 5.79
C LEU A 11 20.24 11.77 6.85
N VAL A 12 19.60 10.66 6.48
CA VAL A 12 18.90 9.80 7.44
C VAL A 12 19.88 9.11 8.39
N ALA A 13 21.05 8.68 7.92
CA ALA A 13 22.08 8.12 8.79
C ALA A 13 22.60 9.15 9.82
N ARG A 14 22.67 10.43 9.43
CA ARG A 14 23.19 11.51 10.29
C ARG A 14 22.15 12.11 11.24
N HIS A 15 20.91 12.28 10.78
CA HIS A 15 19.86 13.02 11.51
C HIS A 15 18.69 12.14 11.97
N GLY A 16 18.67 10.85 11.60
CA GLY A 16 17.55 9.94 11.85
C GLY A 16 16.33 10.25 10.97
N THR A 17 15.17 9.63 11.23
CA THR A 17 13.94 9.76 10.42
C THR A 17 12.87 10.67 11.03
N ARG A 18 13.27 11.54 11.97
CA ARG A 18 12.34 12.36 12.77
C ARG A 18 12.02 13.70 12.13
N ASP A 19 12.98 14.32 11.45
CA ASP A 19 12.84 15.66 10.89
C ASP A 19 13.18 15.71 9.39
N TRP A 20 12.13 15.56 8.57
CA TRP A 20 12.24 15.59 7.11
C TRP A 20 12.34 17.01 6.54
N ALA A 21 11.90 18.02 7.29
CA ALA A 21 12.00 19.42 6.87
C ALA A 21 13.47 19.87 6.92
N LEU A 22 14.18 19.48 7.97
CA LEU A 22 15.63 19.67 8.05
C LEU A 22 16.34 19.05 6.84
N MET A 23 16.03 17.80 6.47
CA MET A 23 16.67 17.12 5.32
C MET A 23 16.44 17.83 3.99
N ARG A 24 15.24 18.38 3.79
CA ARG A 24 14.98 19.26 2.64
C ARG A 24 15.95 20.43 2.67
N ASP A 25 16.00 21.15 3.79
CA ASP A 25 16.74 22.41 3.89
C ASP A 25 18.25 22.22 3.73
N VAL A 26 18.81 21.12 4.26
CA VAL A 26 20.26 20.89 4.21
C VAL A 26 20.77 20.18 2.96
N GLY A 27 19.92 19.49 2.21
CA GLY A 27 20.42 18.65 1.10
C GLY A 27 19.53 18.50 -0.12
N LEU A 28 18.22 18.75 -0.01
CA LEU A 28 17.29 18.64 -1.15
C LEU A 28 16.28 19.79 -1.17
N PRO A 29 16.75 21.05 -1.32
CA PRO A 29 15.86 22.23 -1.23
C PRO A 29 14.82 22.27 -2.36
N GLN A 30 15.10 21.61 -3.49
CA GLN A 30 14.18 21.47 -4.62
C GLN A 30 13.09 20.41 -4.43
N ARG A 31 13.11 19.69 -3.29
CA ARG A 31 12.12 18.65 -2.95
C ARG A 31 11.34 19.05 -1.72
N THR A 32 10.15 18.49 -1.55
CA THR A 32 9.37 18.68 -0.33
C THR A 32 9.74 17.63 0.72
N ALA A 33 9.61 17.98 2.00
CA ALA A 33 9.81 17.03 3.11
C ALA A 33 8.93 15.77 2.96
N LYS A 34 7.70 15.93 2.45
CA LYS A 34 6.79 14.83 2.13
C LYS A 34 7.39 13.87 1.10
N GLN A 35 7.90 14.38 -0.02
CA GLN A 35 8.53 13.57 -1.06
C GLN A 35 9.75 12.81 -0.54
N ILE A 36 10.58 13.45 0.29
CA ILE A 36 11.77 12.82 0.88
C ILE A 36 11.35 11.67 1.80
N ARG A 37 10.38 11.91 2.68
CA ARG A 37 9.84 10.88 3.58
C ARG A 37 9.27 9.70 2.80
N GLU A 38 8.42 9.96 1.81
CA GLU A 38 7.81 8.92 0.98
C GLU A 38 8.87 8.10 0.24
N ARG A 39 9.89 8.76 -0.30
CA ARG A 39 11.02 8.07 -0.96
C ARG A 39 11.74 7.15 0.02
N TRP A 40 11.99 7.61 1.24
CA TRP A 40 12.63 6.80 2.27
C TRP A 40 11.79 5.59 2.67
N THR A 41 10.54 5.80 3.04
CA THR A 41 9.66 4.74 3.56
C THR A 41 9.30 3.70 2.49
N ASN A 42 9.16 4.12 1.23
CA ASN A 42 8.70 3.23 0.17
C ASN A 42 9.85 2.52 -0.57
N HIS A 43 11.06 3.09 -0.57
CA HIS A 43 12.14 2.59 -1.44
C HIS A 43 13.53 2.49 -0.81
N LEU A 44 13.87 3.32 0.19
CA LEU A 44 15.27 3.39 0.70
C LEU A 44 15.48 2.69 2.04
N THR A 45 14.40 2.43 2.79
CA THR A 45 14.46 1.74 4.09
C THR A 45 15.15 0.37 3.92
N PRO A 46 16.14 0.03 4.76
CA PRO A 46 16.97 -1.17 4.58
C PRO A 46 16.18 -2.49 4.71
N ASN A 47 15.04 -2.48 5.39
CA ASN A 47 14.22 -3.66 5.65
C ASN A 47 13.11 -3.89 4.58
N ILE A 48 13.25 -3.32 3.39
CA ILE A 48 12.24 -3.48 2.33
C ILE A 48 12.49 -4.80 1.59
N LYS A 49 11.51 -5.71 1.65
CA LYS A 49 11.49 -6.93 0.84
C LYS A 49 11.26 -6.59 -0.63
N LYS A 50 12.20 -6.99 -1.48
CA LYS A 50 12.15 -6.79 -2.94
C LYS A 50 11.71 -8.03 -3.71
N ASP A 51 11.44 -9.13 -3.00
CA ASP A 51 11.04 -10.39 -3.61
C ASP A 51 9.64 -10.29 -4.25
N GLY A 52 9.33 -11.20 -5.17
CA GLY A 52 8.00 -11.30 -5.75
C GLY A 52 6.92 -11.55 -4.69
N TRP A 53 5.67 -11.24 -5.02
CA TRP A 53 4.53 -11.57 -4.16
C TRP A 53 4.23 -13.06 -4.21
N THR A 54 4.07 -13.67 -3.04
CA THR A 54 3.72 -15.08 -2.89
C THR A 54 2.21 -15.27 -2.83
N LYS A 55 1.73 -16.47 -3.20
CA LYS A 55 0.30 -16.80 -3.11
C LYS A 55 -0.24 -16.69 -1.68
N GLN A 56 0.58 -17.01 -0.68
CA GLN A 56 0.23 -16.86 0.73
C GLN A 56 0.04 -15.39 1.09
N GLU A 57 0.93 -14.49 0.63
CA GLU A 57 0.76 -13.06 0.82
C GLU A 57 -0.53 -12.55 0.13
N ASP A 58 -0.85 -13.03 -1.08
CA ASP A 58 -2.11 -12.68 -1.77
C ASP A 58 -3.35 -13.04 -0.93
N ILE A 59 -3.37 -14.25 -0.37
CA ILE A 59 -4.48 -14.76 0.45
C ILE A 59 -4.63 -13.90 1.71
N VAL A 60 -3.54 -13.66 2.42
CA VAL A 60 -3.53 -12.84 3.65
C VAL A 60 -4.00 -11.41 3.34
N LEU A 61 -3.57 -10.84 2.21
CA LEU A 61 -3.92 -9.49 1.81
C LEU A 61 -5.42 -9.35 1.51
N CYS A 62 -6.00 -10.28 0.74
CA CYS A 62 -7.43 -10.29 0.47
C CYS A 62 -8.26 -10.57 1.74
N ALA A 63 -7.81 -11.48 2.61
CA ALA A 63 -8.48 -11.75 3.88
C ALA A 63 -8.46 -10.52 4.82
N ALA A 64 -7.30 -9.87 4.98
CA ALA A 64 -7.18 -8.69 5.82
C ALA A 64 -8.03 -7.52 5.30
N TYR A 65 -8.08 -7.32 3.97
CA TYR A 65 -8.90 -6.26 3.38
C TYR A 65 -10.39 -6.47 3.69
N ARG A 66 -10.87 -7.72 3.60
CA ARG A 66 -12.25 -8.10 3.93
C ARG A 66 -12.57 -7.94 5.41
N LEU A 67 -11.65 -8.33 6.29
CA LEU A 67 -11.89 -8.33 7.75
C LEU A 67 -11.79 -6.94 8.36
N PHE A 68 -10.87 -6.10 7.87
CA PHE A 68 -10.50 -4.85 8.55
C PHE A 68 -10.95 -3.58 7.83
N GLY A 69 -11.39 -3.67 6.56
CA GLY A 69 -11.91 -2.52 5.81
C GLY A 69 -11.03 -1.28 5.92
N GLY A 70 -11.53 -0.23 6.59
CA GLY A 70 -10.83 1.06 6.79
C GLY A 70 -9.51 0.97 7.58
N SER A 71 -9.33 -0.05 8.42
CA SER A 71 -8.09 -0.26 9.20
C SER A 71 -7.11 -1.23 8.54
N PHE A 72 -7.39 -1.67 7.31
CA PHE A 72 -6.55 -2.64 6.59
C PHE A 72 -5.08 -2.23 6.51
N ALA A 73 -4.77 -0.94 6.31
CA ALA A 73 -3.39 -0.48 6.15
C ALA A 73 -2.51 -0.73 7.39
N GLU A 74 -3.11 -0.77 8.58
CA GLU A 74 -2.38 -1.09 9.81
C GLU A 74 -2.13 -2.60 9.92
N PHE A 75 -3.17 -3.40 9.72
CA PHE A 75 -3.05 -4.87 9.76
C PHE A 75 -2.15 -5.42 8.65
N ALA A 76 -2.26 -4.88 7.44
CA ALA A 76 -1.43 -5.32 6.33
C ALA A 76 0.06 -5.05 6.59
N ARG A 77 0.41 -3.92 7.24
CA ARG A 77 1.79 -3.64 7.65
C ARG A 77 2.29 -4.61 8.72
N LEU A 78 1.45 -5.01 9.66
CA LEU A 78 1.80 -5.98 10.70
C LEU A 78 1.99 -7.39 10.13
N LEU A 79 1.11 -7.81 9.22
CA LEU A 79 1.13 -9.15 8.62
C LEU A 79 2.22 -9.32 7.56
N LEU A 80 2.56 -8.24 6.85
CA LEU A 80 3.54 -8.24 5.77
C LEU A 80 4.79 -7.45 6.16
N ALA A 81 5.45 -7.90 7.22
CA ALA A 81 6.68 -7.28 7.72
C ALA A 81 7.72 -7.13 6.60
N GLY A 82 8.16 -5.88 6.39
CA GLY A 82 9.12 -5.51 5.34
C GLY A 82 8.50 -5.12 4.00
N ARG A 83 7.17 -5.17 3.83
CA ARG A 83 6.48 -4.58 2.67
C ARG A 83 5.99 -3.16 3.03
N PRO A 84 6.39 -2.12 2.28
CA PRO A 84 5.84 -0.77 2.47
C PRO A 84 4.34 -0.73 2.18
N GLU A 85 3.60 0.12 2.90
CA GLU A 85 2.15 0.30 2.72
C GLU A 85 1.76 0.62 1.27
N ASN A 86 2.58 1.40 0.56
CA ASN A 86 2.35 1.70 -0.85
C ASN A 86 2.41 0.45 -1.73
N THR A 87 3.40 -0.42 -1.50
CA THR A 87 3.55 -1.68 -2.24
C THR A 87 2.38 -2.62 -1.96
N ILE A 88 1.94 -2.70 -0.70
CA ILE A 88 0.77 -3.46 -0.26
C ILE A 88 -0.49 -3.00 -0.98
N LYS A 89 -0.77 -1.69 -0.99
CA LYS A 89 -1.95 -1.11 -1.65
C LYS A 89 -1.93 -1.36 -3.16
N ASN A 90 -0.78 -1.13 -3.81
CA ASN A 90 -0.64 -1.35 -5.25
C ASN A 90 -0.88 -2.82 -5.63
N HIS A 91 -0.36 -3.75 -4.82
CA HIS A 91 -0.56 -5.17 -5.06
C HIS A 91 -2.01 -5.60 -4.84
N LEU A 92 -2.65 -5.12 -3.77
CA LEU A 92 -4.08 -5.36 -3.55
C LEU A 92 -4.92 -4.86 -4.74
N MET A 93 -4.66 -3.63 -5.20
CA MET A 93 -5.35 -3.08 -6.37
C MET A 93 -5.16 -3.95 -7.61
N HIS A 94 -3.93 -4.41 -7.85
CA HIS A 94 -3.64 -5.34 -8.94
C HIS A 94 -4.41 -6.66 -8.79
N LEU A 95 -4.47 -7.26 -7.59
CA LEU A 95 -5.23 -8.49 -7.34
C LEU A 95 -6.73 -8.30 -7.56
N VAL A 96 -7.29 -7.18 -7.11
CA VAL A 96 -8.72 -6.87 -7.28
C VAL A 96 -9.07 -6.73 -8.76
N ILE A 97 -8.20 -6.09 -9.55
CA ILE A 97 -8.41 -5.88 -11.00
C ILE A 97 -8.21 -7.17 -11.80
N THR A 98 -7.11 -7.88 -11.56
CA THR A 98 -6.69 -9.02 -12.41
C THR A 98 -7.26 -10.37 -11.96
N LYS A 99 -7.60 -10.50 -10.68
CA LYS A 99 -8.12 -11.74 -10.09
C LYS A 99 -9.31 -11.45 -9.17
N PRO A 100 -10.41 -10.89 -9.70
CA PRO A 100 -11.58 -10.56 -8.89
C PRO A 100 -12.11 -11.78 -8.15
N SER A 101 -12.08 -12.98 -8.74
CA SER A 101 -12.49 -14.21 -8.05
C SER A 101 -11.62 -14.56 -6.83
N TYR A 102 -10.33 -14.21 -6.79
CA TYR A 102 -9.46 -14.49 -5.65
C TYR A 102 -9.76 -13.61 -4.43
N CYS A 103 -10.17 -12.36 -4.66
CA CYS A 103 -10.49 -11.41 -3.59
C CYS A 103 -12.01 -11.37 -3.27
N TRP A 104 -12.86 -11.87 -4.17
CA TRP A 104 -14.32 -11.85 -4.06
C TRP A 104 -15.01 -13.23 -3.95
N VAL A 105 -14.32 -14.36 -4.11
CA VAL A 105 -14.83 -15.71 -3.73
C VAL A 105 -14.25 -16.03 -2.34
N GLN A 106 -14.95 -15.95 -1.22
CA GLN A 106 -16.33 -16.33 -0.92
C GLN A 106 -17.19 -15.14 -0.44
N VAL A 107 -18.21 -14.76 -1.20
CA VAL A 107 -19.43 -14.18 -0.62
C VAL A 107 -20.52 -15.23 -0.79
N ARG A 108 -20.64 -16.14 0.18
CA ARG A 108 -21.89 -16.85 0.41
C ARG A 108 -21.97 -17.22 1.88
N LEU A 109 -22.97 -16.62 2.53
CA LEU A 109 -23.45 -16.75 3.90
C LEU A 109 -23.03 -15.60 4.83
N LEU A 110 -24.05 -14.97 5.43
CA LEU A 110 -24.11 -13.69 6.15
C LEU A 110 -24.16 -12.48 5.17
N SER A 111 -25.29 -11.87 4.81
CA SER A 111 -26.60 -11.77 5.46
C SER A 111 -27.69 -11.48 4.41
N LEU A 112 -28.70 -12.34 4.37
CA LEU A 112 -30.02 -12.01 3.85
C LEU A 112 -30.65 -10.94 4.76
N SER A 113 -30.85 -9.71 4.27
CA SER A 113 -31.99 -8.84 4.59
C SER A 113 -31.87 -7.47 3.88
N PRO A 114 -32.99 -6.81 3.54
CA PRO A 114 -33.13 -6.05 2.31
C PRO A 114 -33.42 -4.57 2.59
N SER A 115 -32.39 -3.72 2.65
CA SER A 115 -32.61 -2.27 2.76
C SER A 115 -31.31 -1.47 2.57
N ALA A 116 -30.77 -1.47 1.35
CA ALA A 116 -29.90 -0.37 0.89
C ALA A 116 -29.93 -0.33 -0.64
N LEU A 117 -30.99 0.29 -1.16
CA LEU A 117 -31.03 0.92 -2.47
C LEU A 117 -29.98 2.06 -2.52
N TRP A 118 -29.72 2.57 -3.73
CA TRP A 118 -28.73 3.58 -4.16
C TRP A 118 -27.45 2.94 -4.74
N LEU A 119 -27.12 2.95 -6.04
CA LEU A 119 -27.61 3.47 -7.32
C LEU A 119 -26.96 2.53 -8.38
N GLY A 120 -27.61 1.99 -9.40
CA GLY A 120 -28.37 2.68 -10.42
C GLY A 120 -27.47 3.11 -11.58
N ALA A 121 -27.48 2.32 -12.68
CA ALA A 121 -26.91 2.58 -14.02
C ALA A 121 -25.37 2.52 -14.14
N LEU A 122 -24.75 1.69 -14.98
CA LEU A 122 -24.99 1.55 -16.41
C LEU A 122 -24.60 0.14 -16.90
N LEU A 123 -25.58 -0.62 -17.39
CA LEU A 123 -25.37 -1.55 -18.49
C LEU A 123 -25.40 -0.75 -19.81
N PRO A 124 -24.83 -1.31 -20.88
CA PRO A 124 -25.76 -1.73 -21.93
C PRO A 124 -25.62 -3.22 -22.24
N ASP A 125 -26.79 -3.78 -22.52
CA ASP A 125 -27.09 -5.14 -22.97
C ASP A 125 -26.26 -5.57 -24.18
N SER A 126 -26.01 -6.88 -24.29
CA SER A 126 -26.16 -7.66 -25.54
C SER A 126 -25.90 -9.14 -25.28
N ALA A 127 -26.98 -9.93 -25.21
CA ALA A 127 -27.21 -11.27 -25.77
C ALA A 127 -28.14 -12.12 -24.87
#